data_AF-A0A8T5J251-F1
#
_entry.id   AF-A0A8T5J251-F1
#
_cell.length_a   1.000
_cell.length_b   1.000
_cell.length_c   1.000
_cell.angle_alpha   90.00
_cell.angle_beta   90.00
_cell.angle_gamma   90.00
#
_symmetry.space_group_name_H-M   'P 1'
#
loop_
_entity.id
_entity.type
_entity.pdbx_description
1 polymer ?
#
loop_
_entity_poly.entity_id
_entity_poly.type
_entity_poly.pdbx_seq_one_letter_code
_entity_poly.pdbx_strand_id
1 'polypeptide(L)'
;MNYNQKYEPKGNRVIHGAGQSPEAFSKYWKAVEDYKPAIYMTYAKIQKIEHWINKIKIELKDYPNIMLQIGFKLLAEGDGDITPEILEGKYDKEIDDFLNTVKELKNPTFLRIGYEFDKKGKYNPKSFVKAWKYVVEKIRKAKIENIATVWCACPFNGTDPVEQFYPGDDYVDWFGIDVFFARHITGKYKPVEDFLKLAKKHKKPVMVGESTAAGVGVIDGEKSWKDWFEPYFKWIHDHKHIKAFCYINWDWIKDKTWGSPGTWGNCRIEENEIVRKKFVKELSNPVYVHNS
;
A
#
# COMPACT_ATOMS: atom_id res chain seq x y z
N MET A 1 -4.29 20.69 -2.47
CA MET A 1 -4.44 20.34 -3.91
C MET A 1 -5.42 19.19 -4.00
N ASN A 2 -6.41 19.26 -4.89
CA ASN A 2 -7.39 18.19 -5.10
C ASN A 2 -7.24 17.67 -6.54
N TYR A 3 -7.19 16.36 -6.71
CA TYR A 3 -7.10 15.66 -8.00
C TYR A 3 -8.44 15.08 -8.46
N ASN A 4 -9.48 15.18 -7.62
CA ASN A 4 -10.83 14.68 -7.84
C ASN A 4 -10.86 13.17 -8.15
N GLN A 5 -9.95 12.41 -7.53
CA GLN A 5 -9.90 10.96 -7.68
C GLN A 5 -10.75 10.28 -6.61
N LYS A 6 -11.19 9.05 -6.89
CA LYS A 6 -12.02 8.28 -5.95
C LYS A 6 -11.31 8.13 -4.61
N TYR A 7 -12.05 8.42 -3.54
CA TYR A 7 -11.57 8.40 -2.14
C TYR A 7 -10.47 9.39 -1.77
N GLU A 8 -10.17 10.36 -2.64
CA GLU A 8 -9.20 11.40 -2.29
C GLU A 8 -9.76 12.29 -1.16
N PRO A 9 -9.04 12.43 -0.03
CA PRO A 9 -9.45 13.37 0.99
C PRO A 9 -9.25 14.81 0.48
N LYS A 10 -10.22 15.67 0.76
CA LYS A 10 -10.15 17.08 0.33
C LYS A 10 -9.03 17.84 1.04
N GLY A 11 -8.48 18.83 0.36
CA GLY A 11 -7.52 19.78 0.91
C GLY A 11 -6.11 19.19 0.97
N ASN A 12 -5.43 19.33 2.10
CA ASN A 12 -4.09 18.78 2.32
C ASN A 12 -4.10 17.58 3.28
N ARG A 13 -5.27 16.94 3.43
CA ARG A 13 -5.44 15.82 4.37
C ARG A 13 -4.80 14.53 3.86
N VAL A 14 -4.44 13.64 4.78
CA VAL A 14 -3.77 12.37 4.51
C VAL A 14 -4.50 11.24 5.25
N ILE A 15 -4.93 10.21 4.54
CA ILE A 15 -5.58 9.04 5.15
C ILE A 15 -4.53 8.19 5.87
N HIS A 16 -4.77 7.90 7.13
CA HIS A 16 -3.92 7.07 7.96
C HIS A 16 -4.34 5.59 7.83
N GLY A 17 -3.39 4.73 7.48
CA GLY A 17 -3.57 3.30 7.31
C GLY A 17 -2.51 2.45 8.01
N ALA A 18 -2.81 1.17 8.22
CA ALA A 18 -1.86 0.21 8.75
C ALA A 18 -2.12 -1.23 8.29
N GLY A 19 -1.14 -2.10 8.50
CA GLY A 19 -1.22 -3.53 8.20
C GLY A 19 -0.02 -4.33 8.72
N GLN A 20 0.21 -5.56 8.28
CA GLN A 20 -0.46 -6.27 7.16
C GLN A 20 -1.09 -7.61 7.53
N SER A 21 -1.19 -7.92 8.82
CA SER A 21 -1.92 -9.09 9.31
C SER A 21 -2.97 -8.67 10.34
N PRO A 22 -3.97 -9.52 10.61
CA PRO A 22 -4.98 -9.24 11.64
C PRO A 22 -4.40 -8.97 13.01
N GLU A 23 -3.43 -9.79 13.43
CA GLU A 23 -2.83 -9.67 14.74
C GLU A 23 -2.02 -8.37 14.86
N ALA A 24 -1.17 -8.11 13.87
CA ALA A 24 -0.37 -6.89 13.81
C ALA A 24 -1.25 -5.64 13.74
N PHE A 25 -2.30 -5.69 12.93
CA PHE A 25 -3.26 -4.59 12.79
C PHE A 25 -4.06 -4.36 14.08
N SER A 26 -4.51 -5.41 14.76
CA SER A 26 -5.21 -5.27 16.05
C SER A 26 -4.32 -4.68 17.15
N LYS A 27 -3.04 -5.08 17.20
CA LYS A 27 -2.06 -4.47 18.11
C LYS A 27 -1.83 -2.99 17.79
N TYR A 28 -1.61 -2.67 16.51
CA TYR A 28 -1.47 -1.29 16.06
C TYR A 28 -2.72 -0.44 16.37
N TRP A 29 -3.91 -0.98 16.10
CA TRP A 29 -5.19 -0.34 16.38
C TRP A 29 -5.30 0.09 17.84
N LYS A 30 -4.83 -0.74 18.78
CA LYS A 30 -4.78 -0.39 20.22
C LYS A 30 -3.67 0.62 20.51
N ALA A 31 -2.51 0.47 19.87
CA ALA A 31 -1.32 1.30 20.09
C ALA A 31 -1.52 2.78 19.74
N VAL A 32 -2.38 3.08 18.76
CA VAL A 32 -2.65 4.45 18.29
C VAL A 32 -3.78 5.18 19.02
N GLU A 33 -4.30 4.60 20.11
CA GLU A 33 -5.28 5.25 20.99
C GLU A 33 -6.50 5.77 20.21
N ASP A 34 -6.82 7.05 20.24
CA ASP A 34 -8.01 7.59 19.56
C ASP A 34 -7.84 7.74 18.03
N TYR A 35 -6.62 7.59 17.52
CA TYR A 35 -6.29 7.86 16.11
C TYR A 35 -6.31 6.59 15.27
N LYS A 36 -7.46 5.91 15.28
CA LYS A 36 -7.63 4.60 14.61
C LYS A 36 -7.36 4.70 13.10
N PRO A 37 -6.61 3.75 12.50
CA PRO A 37 -6.35 3.77 11.07
C PRO A 37 -7.66 3.61 10.28
N ALA A 38 -7.85 4.45 9.27
CA ALA A 38 -8.96 4.39 8.32
C ALA A 38 -8.78 3.32 7.25
N ILE A 39 -7.54 2.89 7.00
CA ILE A 39 -7.20 1.85 6.02
C ILE A 39 -6.62 0.62 6.73
N TYR A 40 -7.13 -0.56 6.37
CA TYR A 40 -6.51 -1.85 6.66
C TYR A 40 -5.88 -2.43 5.39
N MET A 41 -4.58 -2.73 5.48
CA MET A 41 -3.79 -3.30 4.40
C MET A 41 -3.76 -4.83 4.46
N THR A 42 -4.11 -5.46 3.34
CA THR A 42 -4.18 -6.92 3.17
C THR A 42 -3.71 -7.34 1.78
N TYR A 43 -3.44 -8.62 1.56
CA TYR A 43 -2.87 -9.14 0.32
C TYR A 43 -3.66 -10.33 -0.19
N ALA A 44 -4.09 -10.23 -1.46
CA ALA A 44 -4.75 -11.29 -2.19
C ALA A 44 -3.77 -11.86 -3.23
N LYS A 45 -3.61 -13.18 -3.25
CA LYS A 45 -2.86 -13.88 -4.30
C LYS A 45 -3.86 -14.56 -5.22
N ILE A 46 -3.74 -14.35 -6.53
CA ILE A 46 -4.70 -14.89 -7.50
C ILE A 46 -4.88 -16.41 -7.38
N GLN A 47 -3.80 -17.16 -7.18
CA GLN A 47 -3.83 -18.62 -6.98
C GLN A 47 -4.32 -19.07 -5.58
N LYS A 48 -4.54 -18.14 -4.64
CA LYS A 48 -5.03 -18.44 -3.27
C LYS A 48 -6.25 -17.58 -2.92
N ILE A 49 -7.09 -17.30 -3.92
CA ILE A 49 -8.13 -16.29 -3.75
C ILE A 49 -9.19 -16.72 -2.74
N GLU A 50 -9.57 -18.00 -2.75
CA GLU A 50 -10.54 -18.56 -1.80
C GLU A 50 -10.07 -18.40 -0.35
N HIS A 51 -8.78 -18.64 -0.09
CA HIS A 51 -8.21 -18.42 1.24
C HIS A 51 -8.33 -16.96 1.66
N TRP A 52 -8.04 -16.01 0.77
CA TRP A 52 -8.21 -14.59 1.05
C TRP A 52 -9.69 -14.22 1.30
N ILE A 53 -10.63 -14.72 0.49
CA ILE A 53 -12.08 -14.47 0.62
C ILE A 53 -12.59 -14.92 2.01
N ASN A 54 -12.23 -16.14 2.43
CA ASN A 54 -12.63 -16.67 3.73
C ASN A 54 -12.04 -15.85 4.88
N LYS A 55 -10.78 -15.44 4.72
CA LYS A 55 -10.04 -14.67 5.73
C LYS A 55 -10.63 -13.26 5.88
N ILE A 56 -10.81 -12.51 4.79
CA ILE A 56 -11.24 -11.11 4.85
C ILE A 56 -12.66 -10.94 5.41
N LYS A 57 -13.57 -11.89 5.11
CA LYS A 57 -14.94 -11.90 5.67
C LYS A 57 -14.96 -12.08 7.19
N ILE A 58 -13.94 -12.71 7.77
CA ILE A 58 -13.79 -12.84 9.22
C ILE A 58 -13.17 -11.55 9.79
N GLU A 59 -12.08 -11.08 9.20
CA GLU A 59 -11.34 -9.89 9.65
C GLU A 59 -12.22 -8.64 9.72
N LEU A 60 -13.12 -8.45 8.74
CA LEU A 60 -13.98 -7.27 8.68
C LEU A 60 -15.13 -7.26 9.68
N LYS A 61 -15.40 -8.36 10.39
CA LYS A 61 -16.41 -8.35 11.48
C LYS A 61 -16.00 -7.40 12.60
N ASP A 62 -14.70 -7.30 12.85
CA ASP A 62 -14.15 -6.43 13.89
C ASP A 62 -13.98 -4.97 13.41
N TYR A 63 -13.94 -4.74 12.09
CA TYR A 63 -13.68 -3.44 11.47
C TYR A 63 -14.64 -3.17 10.28
N PRO A 64 -15.97 -3.16 10.48
CA PRO A 64 -16.95 -3.19 9.38
C PRO A 64 -16.89 -1.97 8.45
N ASN A 65 -16.48 -0.81 8.95
CA ASN A 65 -16.45 0.45 8.19
C ASN A 65 -15.07 0.80 7.61
N ILE A 66 -14.08 -0.08 7.78
CA ILE A 66 -12.71 0.23 7.38
C ILE A 66 -12.55 0.28 5.87
N MET A 67 -11.68 1.15 5.38
CA MET A 67 -11.25 1.11 3.98
C MET A 67 -10.26 -0.03 3.80
N LEU A 68 -10.34 -0.73 2.68
CA LEU A 68 -9.37 -1.78 2.33
C LEU A 68 -8.28 -1.19 1.44
N GLN A 69 -7.03 -1.54 1.72
CA GLN A 69 -5.97 -1.50 0.72
C GLN A 69 -5.54 -2.93 0.43
N ILE A 70 -5.77 -3.39 -0.80
CA ILE A 70 -5.52 -4.77 -1.19
C ILE A 70 -4.34 -4.81 -2.18
N GLY A 71 -3.24 -5.45 -1.79
CA GLY A 71 -2.20 -5.87 -2.73
C GLY A 71 -2.67 -7.09 -3.51
N PHE A 72 -2.99 -6.93 -4.80
CA PHE A 72 -3.46 -8.04 -5.64
C PHE A 72 -2.32 -8.58 -6.49
N LYS A 73 -1.75 -9.71 -6.06
CA LYS A 73 -0.56 -10.31 -6.66
C LYS A 73 -0.90 -11.07 -7.94
N LEU A 74 -0.33 -10.62 -9.07
CA LEU A 74 -0.44 -11.25 -10.39
C LEU A 74 0.78 -12.14 -10.70
N LEU A 75 1.28 -12.88 -9.72
CA LEU A 75 2.41 -13.80 -9.88
C LEU A 75 1.99 -15.21 -9.47
N ALA A 76 2.66 -16.21 -10.02
CA ALA A 76 2.58 -17.59 -9.56
C ALA A 76 3.12 -17.74 -8.12
N GLU A 77 2.90 -18.89 -7.49
CA GLU A 77 3.44 -19.23 -6.17
C GLU A 77 4.98 -19.09 -6.10
N GLY A 78 5.68 -19.39 -7.21
CA GLY A 78 7.13 -19.24 -7.36
C GLY A 78 7.59 -17.87 -7.89
N ASP A 79 6.75 -16.83 -7.78
CA ASP A 79 7.03 -15.45 -8.23
C ASP A 79 7.24 -15.27 -9.75
N GLY A 80 6.81 -16.25 -10.56
CA GLY A 80 6.77 -16.12 -12.02
C GLY A 80 5.67 -15.17 -12.51
N ASP A 81 5.97 -14.38 -13.53
CA ASP A 81 5.00 -13.53 -14.23
C ASP A 81 3.91 -14.40 -14.89
N ILE A 82 2.66 -14.24 -14.46
CA ILE A 82 1.49 -14.92 -15.03
C ILE A 82 0.55 -13.98 -15.80
N THR A 83 1.01 -12.77 -16.12
CA THR A 83 0.21 -11.81 -16.90
C THR A 83 -0.17 -12.32 -18.29
N PRO A 84 0.64 -13.15 -19.00
CA PRO A 84 0.18 -13.80 -20.24
C PRO A 84 -0.99 -14.76 -20.01
N GLU A 85 -0.94 -15.61 -19.00
CA GLU A 85 -1.98 -16.58 -18.66
C GLU A 85 -3.27 -15.91 -18.21
N ILE A 86 -3.17 -14.78 -17.50
CA ILE A 86 -4.32 -13.92 -17.18
C ILE A 86 -5.00 -13.43 -18.46
N LEU A 87 -4.22 -13.01 -19.47
CA LEU A 87 -4.76 -12.55 -20.75
C LEU A 87 -5.36 -13.66 -21.61
N GLU A 88 -4.97 -14.91 -21.37
CA GLU A 88 -5.59 -16.11 -21.95
C GLU A 88 -6.88 -16.52 -21.22
N GLY A 89 -7.26 -15.81 -20.14
CA GLY A 89 -8.46 -16.09 -19.35
C GLY A 89 -8.31 -17.25 -18.37
N LYS A 90 -7.09 -17.79 -18.17
CA LYS A 90 -6.86 -18.95 -17.28
C LYS A 90 -7.20 -18.68 -15.82
N TYR A 91 -7.21 -17.41 -15.41
CA TYR A 91 -7.50 -16.97 -14.05
C TYR A 91 -8.79 -16.13 -13.95
N ASP A 92 -9.67 -16.22 -14.95
CA ASP A 92 -10.90 -15.41 -14.98
C ASP A 92 -11.81 -15.71 -13.80
N LYS A 93 -11.93 -16.98 -13.41
CA LYS A 93 -12.74 -17.39 -12.26
C LYS A 93 -12.21 -16.75 -10.97
N GLU A 94 -10.92 -16.81 -10.74
CA GLU A 94 -10.29 -16.26 -9.54
C GLU A 94 -10.41 -14.73 -9.48
N ILE A 95 -10.24 -14.06 -10.62
CA ILE A 95 -10.43 -12.61 -10.73
C ILE A 95 -11.90 -12.26 -10.47
N ASP A 96 -12.84 -12.98 -11.04
CA ASP A 96 -14.26 -12.70 -10.88
C ASP A 96 -14.72 -12.97 -9.44
N ASP A 97 -14.26 -14.06 -8.80
CA ASP A 97 -14.54 -14.37 -7.39
C ASP A 97 -13.97 -13.29 -6.44
N PHE A 98 -12.76 -12.82 -6.71
CA PHE A 98 -12.15 -11.70 -5.99
C PHE A 98 -12.98 -10.43 -6.11
N LEU A 99 -13.29 -10.03 -7.34
CA LEU A 99 -13.99 -8.79 -7.64
C LEU A 99 -15.43 -8.80 -7.11
N ASN A 100 -16.12 -9.93 -7.22
CA ASN A 100 -17.45 -10.13 -6.63
C ASN A 100 -17.40 -10.02 -5.11
N THR A 101 -16.39 -10.61 -4.47
CA THR A 101 -16.20 -10.48 -3.01
C THR A 101 -15.99 -9.02 -2.62
N VAL A 102 -15.10 -8.29 -3.30
CA VAL A 102 -14.87 -6.85 -3.02
C VAL A 102 -16.16 -6.03 -3.22
N LYS A 103 -16.95 -6.34 -4.26
CA LYS A 103 -18.26 -5.72 -4.51
C LYS A 103 -19.25 -5.98 -3.36
N GLU A 104 -19.32 -7.21 -2.87
CA GLU A 104 -20.20 -7.62 -1.75
C GLU A 104 -19.83 -6.92 -0.44
N LEU A 105 -18.53 -6.77 -0.17
CA LEU A 105 -18.04 -6.12 1.04
C LEU A 105 -18.49 -4.65 1.11
N LYS A 106 -18.64 -3.97 -0.04
CA LYS A 106 -19.00 -2.55 -0.17
C LYS A 106 -18.04 -1.56 0.50
N ASN A 107 -17.07 -2.02 1.29
CA ASN A 107 -16.00 -1.21 1.85
C ASN A 107 -15.28 -0.42 0.74
N PRO A 108 -14.99 0.87 0.95
CA PRO A 108 -14.09 1.61 0.07
C PRO A 108 -12.76 0.88 -0.09
N THR A 109 -12.36 0.58 -1.31
CA THR A 109 -11.21 -0.28 -1.59
C THR A 109 -10.20 0.41 -2.50
N PHE A 110 -8.95 0.48 -2.06
CA PHE A 110 -7.77 0.78 -2.85
C PHE A 110 -7.13 -0.51 -3.34
N LEU A 111 -7.16 -0.76 -4.65
CA LEU A 111 -6.67 -1.99 -5.25
C LEU A 111 -5.30 -1.77 -5.91
N ARG A 112 -4.23 -2.30 -5.31
CA ARG A 112 -2.87 -2.30 -5.85
C ARG A 112 -2.66 -3.53 -6.73
N ILE A 113 -3.04 -3.43 -8.00
CA ILE A 113 -2.95 -4.52 -8.98
C ILE A 113 -1.47 -4.74 -9.36
N GLY A 114 -0.95 -5.94 -9.15
CA GLY A 114 0.44 -6.28 -9.51
C GLY A 114 1.48 -5.36 -8.85
N TYR A 115 1.26 -4.97 -7.59
CA TYR A 115 2.07 -4.05 -6.80
C TYR A 115 3.59 -4.32 -6.87
N GLU A 116 4.41 -3.28 -6.67
CA GLU A 116 5.88 -3.28 -6.89
C GLU A 116 6.24 -3.81 -8.28
N PHE A 117 5.52 -3.33 -9.31
CA PHE A 117 5.66 -3.84 -10.68
C PHE A 117 7.05 -3.60 -11.28
N ASP A 118 7.78 -2.62 -10.75
CA ASP A 118 9.07 -2.13 -11.24
C ASP A 118 10.26 -2.93 -10.72
N LYS A 119 10.06 -3.90 -9.81
CA LYS A 119 11.14 -4.81 -9.42
C LYS A 119 11.71 -5.49 -10.66
N LYS A 120 13.03 -5.42 -10.81
CA LYS A 120 13.75 -5.85 -12.02
C LYS A 120 13.31 -7.23 -12.49
N GLY A 121 12.78 -7.31 -13.71
CA GLY A 121 12.38 -8.55 -14.36
C GLY A 121 11.17 -9.25 -13.73
N LYS A 122 10.45 -8.60 -12.80
CA LYS A 122 9.25 -9.18 -12.15
C LYS A 122 8.10 -9.39 -13.14
N TYR A 123 7.95 -8.47 -14.08
CA TYR A 123 6.90 -8.51 -15.09
C TYR A 123 7.46 -8.15 -16.46
N ASN A 124 6.93 -8.77 -17.51
CA ASN A 124 7.07 -8.25 -18.86
C ASN A 124 6.18 -7.00 -19.00
N PRO A 125 6.73 -5.82 -19.38
CA PRO A 125 5.98 -4.57 -19.43
C PRO A 125 4.72 -4.63 -20.31
N LYS A 126 4.80 -5.30 -21.47
CA LYS A 126 3.71 -5.34 -22.43
C LYS A 126 2.54 -6.18 -21.92
N SER A 127 2.82 -7.37 -21.37
CA SER A 127 1.75 -8.21 -20.79
C SER A 127 1.21 -7.62 -19.50
N PHE A 128 2.05 -6.99 -18.66
CA PHE A 128 1.60 -6.29 -17.47
C PHE A 128 0.60 -5.17 -17.78
N VAL A 129 0.92 -4.27 -18.72
CA VAL A 129 0.00 -3.18 -19.10
C VAL A 129 -1.32 -3.73 -19.61
N LYS A 130 -1.29 -4.80 -20.43
CA LYS A 130 -2.51 -5.45 -20.92
C LYS A 130 -3.31 -6.09 -19.78
N ALA A 131 -2.66 -6.82 -18.87
CA ALA A 131 -3.30 -7.49 -17.75
C ALA A 131 -3.89 -6.49 -16.74
N TRP A 132 -3.21 -5.37 -16.50
CA TRP A 132 -3.75 -4.25 -15.72
C TRP A 132 -5.08 -3.78 -16.33
N LYS A 133 -5.06 -3.41 -17.62
CA LYS A 133 -6.27 -2.95 -18.32
C LYS A 133 -7.37 -4.00 -18.28
N TYR A 134 -7.03 -5.27 -18.47
CA TYR A 134 -7.96 -6.39 -18.42
C TYR A 134 -8.71 -6.47 -17.08
N VAL A 135 -7.99 -6.37 -15.95
CA VAL A 135 -8.60 -6.35 -14.61
C VAL A 135 -9.48 -5.12 -14.42
N VAL A 136 -9.03 -3.94 -14.85
CA VAL A 136 -9.83 -2.70 -14.77
C VAL A 136 -11.09 -2.75 -15.62
N GLU A 137 -11.03 -3.33 -16.82
CA GLU A 137 -12.22 -3.52 -17.67
C GLU A 137 -13.19 -4.53 -17.06
N LYS A 138 -12.73 -5.58 -16.37
CA LYS A 138 -13.60 -6.46 -15.58
C LYS A 138 -14.30 -5.71 -14.45
N ILE A 139 -13.59 -4.86 -13.71
CA ILE A 139 -14.17 -3.96 -12.67
C ILE A 139 -15.30 -3.10 -13.26
N ARG A 140 -15.03 -2.45 -14.40
CA ARG A 140 -15.99 -1.59 -15.11
C ARG A 140 -17.21 -2.35 -15.61
N LYS A 141 -17.00 -3.48 -16.29
CA LYS A 141 -18.06 -4.34 -16.83
C LYS A 141 -18.96 -4.87 -15.72
N ALA A 142 -18.40 -5.24 -14.58
CA ALA A 142 -19.14 -5.69 -13.40
C ALA A 142 -19.78 -4.53 -12.59
N LYS A 143 -19.56 -3.27 -12.99
CA LYS A 143 -20.04 -2.04 -12.33
C LYS A 143 -19.67 -2.01 -10.85
N ILE A 144 -18.42 -2.31 -10.53
CA ILE A 144 -17.92 -2.31 -9.16
C ILE A 144 -17.47 -0.90 -8.81
N GLU A 145 -18.33 -0.18 -8.09
CA GLU A 145 -18.13 1.24 -7.82
C GLU A 145 -17.27 1.50 -6.59
N ASN A 146 -17.06 0.51 -5.71
CA ASN A 146 -16.32 0.69 -4.47
C ASN A 146 -14.79 0.52 -4.61
N ILE A 147 -14.24 0.37 -5.82
CA ILE A 147 -12.79 0.22 -6.05
C ILE A 147 -12.19 1.51 -6.65
N ALA A 148 -11.05 1.93 -6.10
CA ALA A 148 -10.07 2.85 -6.70
C ALA A 148 -8.78 2.06 -7.03
N THR A 149 -8.26 2.17 -8.25
CA THR A 149 -7.05 1.46 -8.69
C THR A 149 -5.78 2.22 -8.32
N VAL A 150 -4.75 1.51 -7.84
CA VAL A 150 -3.51 2.12 -7.32
C VAL A 150 -2.29 1.53 -8.03
N TRP A 151 -1.68 2.32 -8.92
CA TRP A 151 -0.50 1.93 -9.70
C TRP A 151 0.76 2.06 -8.82
N CYS A 152 1.11 0.97 -8.14
CA CYS A 152 2.06 0.98 -7.02
C CYS A 152 3.45 0.47 -7.38
N ALA A 153 4.46 1.34 -7.28
CA ALA A 153 5.88 1.04 -7.50
C ALA A 153 6.67 0.98 -6.18
N CYS A 154 7.85 0.36 -6.20
CA CYS A 154 8.86 0.44 -5.13
C CYS A 154 10.17 0.94 -5.75
N PRO A 155 10.25 2.22 -6.17
CA PRO A 155 11.34 2.72 -7.00
C PRO A 155 12.64 2.85 -6.19
N PHE A 156 13.68 2.16 -6.64
CA PHE A 156 15.05 2.30 -6.10
C PHE A 156 16.09 2.10 -7.21
N ASN A 157 17.35 2.42 -6.92
CA ASN A 157 18.43 2.24 -7.88
C ASN A 157 18.53 0.77 -8.30
N GLY A 158 18.25 0.49 -9.57
CA GLY A 158 18.27 -0.86 -10.14
C GLY A 158 16.90 -1.49 -10.36
N THR A 159 15.79 -0.80 -10.03
CA THR A 159 14.46 -1.16 -10.55
C THR A 159 14.35 -0.81 -12.03
N ASP A 160 13.41 -1.47 -12.69
CA ASP A 160 13.07 -1.20 -14.08
C ASP A 160 12.36 0.17 -14.18
N PRO A 161 12.52 0.92 -15.29
CA PRO A 161 11.81 2.19 -15.49
C PRO A 161 10.30 2.00 -15.33
N VAL A 162 9.63 2.88 -14.58
CA VAL A 162 8.20 2.70 -14.27
C VAL A 162 7.31 2.96 -15.48
N GLU A 163 7.71 3.87 -16.37
CA GLU A 163 6.88 4.38 -17.48
C GLU A 163 6.46 3.28 -18.46
N GLN A 164 7.28 2.23 -18.64
CA GLN A 164 6.94 1.10 -19.52
C GLN A 164 5.77 0.25 -19.00
N PHE A 165 5.44 0.35 -17.70
CA PHE A 165 4.33 -0.34 -17.05
C PHE A 165 3.08 0.52 -16.94
N TYR A 166 3.10 1.76 -17.43
CA TYR A 166 2.02 2.71 -17.23
C TYR A 166 0.84 2.44 -18.19
N PRO A 167 -0.37 2.14 -17.68
CA PRO A 167 -1.51 1.76 -18.52
C PRO A 167 -2.26 2.97 -19.11
N GLY A 168 -1.95 4.19 -18.67
CA GLY A 168 -2.63 5.43 -19.07
C GLY A 168 -3.53 5.99 -17.96
N ASP A 169 -3.77 7.30 -18.00
CA ASP A 169 -4.48 8.05 -16.96
C ASP A 169 -5.91 7.54 -16.68
N ASP A 170 -6.58 7.02 -17.71
CA ASP A 170 -7.94 6.49 -17.59
C ASP A 170 -8.00 5.19 -16.79
N TYR A 171 -6.88 4.48 -16.61
CA TYR A 171 -6.83 3.17 -15.96
C TYR A 171 -6.30 3.23 -14.51
N VAL A 172 -5.91 4.42 -14.06
CA VAL A 172 -5.23 4.64 -12.77
C VAL A 172 -5.95 5.73 -12.00
N ASP A 173 -6.53 5.40 -10.85
CA ASP A 173 -7.09 6.42 -9.95
C ASP A 173 -5.96 7.07 -9.11
N TRP A 174 -5.00 6.26 -8.64
CA TRP A 174 -3.93 6.68 -7.73
C TRP A 174 -2.56 6.17 -8.17
N PHE A 175 -1.53 6.97 -7.91
CA PHE A 175 -0.16 6.46 -7.88
C PHE A 175 0.10 5.87 -6.49
N GLY A 176 0.80 4.74 -6.45
CA GLY A 176 1.24 4.10 -5.20
C GLY A 176 2.76 4.06 -5.13
N ILE A 177 3.32 4.27 -3.94
CA ILE A 177 4.75 4.14 -3.72
C ILE A 177 5.04 3.40 -2.41
N ASP A 178 5.96 2.44 -2.45
CA ASP A 178 6.44 1.73 -1.28
C ASP A 178 7.81 2.28 -0.84
N VAL A 179 7.97 2.63 0.44
CA VAL A 179 9.19 3.24 0.99
C VAL A 179 9.60 2.63 2.34
N PHE A 180 10.82 2.11 2.42
CA PHE A 180 11.26 1.35 3.61
C PHE A 180 12.48 1.95 4.32
N PHE A 181 13.55 2.30 3.61
CA PHE A 181 14.78 2.77 4.26
C PHE A 181 14.77 4.29 4.45
N ALA A 182 15.43 4.79 5.49
CA ALA A 182 15.55 6.22 5.78
C ALA A 182 16.02 7.05 4.58
N ARG A 183 16.92 6.48 3.75
CA ARG A 183 17.38 7.13 2.52
C ARG A 183 16.23 7.46 1.54
N HIS A 184 15.17 6.66 1.47
CA HIS A 184 14.05 6.85 0.54
C HIS A 184 13.22 8.11 0.86
N ILE A 185 13.24 8.57 2.11
CA ILE A 185 12.35 9.61 2.66
C ILE A 185 13.11 10.90 3.01
N THR A 186 14.24 11.14 2.33
CA THR A 186 15.09 12.32 2.55
C THR A 186 14.66 13.55 1.76
N GLY A 187 13.68 13.43 0.85
CA GLY A 187 13.38 14.47 -0.14
C GLY A 187 14.42 14.60 -1.25
N LYS A 188 15.43 13.72 -1.29
CA LYS A 188 16.58 13.78 -2.20
C LYS A 188 16.84 12.48 -2.96
N TYR A 189 16.17 11.39 -2.59
CA TYR A 189 16.39 10.09 -3.23
C TYR A 189 15.69 10.05 -4.60
N LYS A 190 16.49 10.24 -5.65
CA LYS A 190 16.01 10.48 -7.02
C LYS A 190 14.93 9.50 -7.50
N PRO A 191 15.02 8.17 -7.33
CA PRO A 191 13.96 7.26 -7.80
C PRO A 191 12.58 7.57 -7.19
N VAL A 192 12.53 7.85 -5.89
CA VAL A 192 11.29 8.21 -5.19
C VAL A 192 10.81 9.59 -5.64
N GLU A 193 11.70 10.58 -5.66
CA GLU A 193 11.33 11.96 -5.98
C GLU A 193 10.89 12.14 -7.44
N ASP A 194 11.48 11.39 -8.37
CA ASP A 194 11.06 11.41 -9.77
C ASP A 194 9.71 10.71 -9.96
N PHE A 195 9.42 9.64 -9.22
CA PHE A 195 8.10 9.02 -9.21
C PHE A 195 7.02 9.97 -8.69
N LEU A 196 7.31 10.72 -7.62
CA LEU A 196 6.42 11.77 -7.11
C LEU A 196 6.17 12.89 -8.14
N LYS A 197 7.20 13.32 -8.88
CA LYS A 197 7.05 14.27 -9.98
C LYS A 197 6.19 13.70 -11.11
N LEU A 198 6.35 12.41 -11.44
CA LEU A 198 5.54 11.73 -12.44
C LEU A 198 4.06 11.71 -12.02
N ALA A 199 3.75 11.40 -10.76
CA ALA A 199 2.38 11.46 -10.23
C ALA A 199 1.77 12.87 -10.38
N LYS A 200 2.54 13.92 -10.08
CA LYS A 200 2.10 15.32 -10.30
C LYS A 200 1.84 15.63 -11.77
N LYS A 201 2.72 15.16 -12.68
CA LYS A 201 2.56 15.34 -14.14
C LYS A 201 1.25 14.71 -14.64
N HIS A 202 0.93 13.51 -14.14
CA HIS A 202 -0.32 12.80 -14.42
C HIS A 202 -1.53 13.30 -13.62
N LYS A 203 -1.33 14.31 -12.75
CA LYS A 203 -2.37 14.88 -11.89
C LYS A 203 -3.07 13.81 -11.06
N LYS A 204 -2.29 12.89 -10.47
CA LYS A 204 -2.80 11.83 -9.59
C LYS A 204 -2.35 12.05 -8.14
N PRO A 205 -3.20 11.73 -7.15
CA PRO A 205 -2.79 11.64 -5.77
C PRO A 205 -1.85 10.43 -5.57
N VAL A 206 -1.03 10.51 -4.53
CA VAL A 206 -0.10 9.46 -4.14
C VAL A 206 -0.55 8.79 -2.85
N MET A 207 -0.56 7.47 -2.85
CA MET A 207 -0.64 6.63 -1.66
C MET A 207 0.77 6.10 -1.35
N VAL A 208 1.24 6.28 -0.11
CA VAL A 208 2.35 5.47 0.39
C VAL A 208 1.78 4.10 0.73
N GLY A 209 1.92 3.17 -0.22
CA GLY A 209 1.25 1.88 -0.20
C GLY A 209 1.77 1.00 0.92
N GLU A 210 3.08 0.98 1.12
CA GLU A 210 3.77 0.29 2.19
C GLU A 210 4.87 1.20 2.74
N SER A 211 4.97 1.20 4.07
CA SER A 211 6.10 1.82 4.74
C SER A 211 6.38 1.14 6.07
N THR A 212 7.67 0.99 6.38
CA THR A 212 8.14 0.47 7.66
C THR A 212 9.54 1.01 7.92
N ALA A 213 9.94 1.12 9.19
CA ALA A 213 11.27 1.61 9.58
C ALA A 213 12.40 0.61 9.30
N ALA A 214 12.57 0.17 8.05
CA ALA A 214 13.55 -0.85 7.69
C ALA A 214 14.98 -0.39 8.00
N GLY A 215 15.73 -1.26 8.70
CA GLY A 215 17.10 -0.99 9.15
C GLY A 215 17.21 -0.09 10.39
N VAL A 216 16.08 0.41 10.91
CA VAL A 216 16.05 1.29 12.10
C VAL A 216 15.18 0.68 13.21
N GLY A 217 14.00 0.15 12.86
CA GLY A 217 13.03 -0.37 13.83
C GLY A 217 12.61 0.65 14.88
N VAL A 218 12.11 0.17 16.02
CA VAL A 218 11.64 1.00 17.14
C VAL A 218 12.50 0.88 18.40
N ILE A 219 13.38 -0.11 18.47
CA ILE A 219 14.03 -0.54 19.72
C ILE A 219 14.89 0.58 20.33
N ASP A 220 15.54 1.40 19.51
CA ASP A 220 16.43 2.48 19.96
C ASP A 220 15.67 3.78 20.37
N GLY A 221 14.34 3.73 20.48
CA GLY A 221 13.53 4.82 21.05
C GLY A 221 13.69 6.16 20.34
N GLU A 222 14.26 7.14 21.05
CA GLU A 222 14.50 8.49 20.52
C GLU A 222 15.37 8.48 19.26
N LYS A 223 16.35 7.59 19.18
CA LYS A 223 17.21 7.44 18.00
C LYS A 223 16.39 6.90 16.82
N SER A 224 15.61 5.84 17.03
CA SER A 224 14.70 5.31 16.01
C SER A 224 13.74 6.39 15.48
N TRP A 225 13.18 7.22 16.38
CA TRP A 225 12.33 8.34 16.01
C TRP A 225 13.03 9.33 15.08
N LYS A 226 14.23 9.79 15.45
CA LYS A 226 15.01 10.77 14.67
C LYS A 226 15.51 10.21 13.34
N ASP A 227 15.90 8.94 13.32
CA ASP A 227 16.53 8.34 12.15
C ASP A 227 15.52 7.96 11.06
N TRP A 228 14.25 7.73 11.40
CA TRP A 228 13.25 7.29 10.42
C TRP A 228 11.88 7.97 10.54
N PHE A 229 11.24 7.97 11.71
CA PHE A 229 9.85 8.42 11.85
C PHE A 229 9.68 9.92 11.65
N GLU A 230 10.55 10.74 12.25
CA GLU A 230 10.53 12.20 12.06
C GLU A 230 10.80 12.58 10.59
N PRO A 231 11.84 12.06 9.91
CA PRO A 231 12.01 12.24 8.47
C PRO A 231 10.82 11.76 7.64
N TYR A 232 10.19 10.64 8.03
CA TYR A 232 9.07 10.05 7.29
C TYR A 232 7.85 10.97 7.29
N PHE A 233 7.43 11.43 8.47
CA PHE A 233 6.30 12.34 8.58
C PHE A 233 6.62 13.71 7.99
N LYS A 234 7.85 14.21 8.17
CA LYS A 234 8.30 15.43 7.47
C LYS A 234 8.19 15.27 5.96
N TRP A 235 8.62 14.15 5.39
CA TRP A 235 8.55 13.87 3.96
C TRP A 235 7.10 13.80 3.46
N ILE A 236 6.18 13.20 4.23
CA ILE A 236 4.73 13.23 3.93
C ILE A 236 4.22 14.68 3.92
N HIS A 237 4.57 15.47 4.94
CA HIS A 237 4.13 16.86 5.05
C HIS A 237 4.67 17.75 3.93
N ASP A 238 5.92 17.57 3.52
CA ASP A 238 6.52 18.35 2.42
C ASP A 238 5.87 18.01 1.07
N HIS A 239 5.33 16.80 0.92
CA HIS A 239 4.71 16.32 -0.30
C HIS A 239 3.17 16.32 -0.24
N LYS A 240 2.53 17.49 -0.37
CA LYS A 240 1.05 17.69 -0.28
C LYS A 240 0.14 16.88 -1.23
N HIS A 241 0.74 16.16 -2.17
CA HIS A 241 0.09 15.25 -3.10
C HIS A 241 0.06 13.80 -2.61
N ILE A 242 0.82 13.48 -1.55
CA ILE A 242 0.59 12.29 -0.74
C ILE A 242 -0.71 12.50 0.02
N LYS A 243 -1.63 11.57 -0.14
CA LYS A 243 -3.01 11.63 0.33
C LYS A 243 -3.41 10.43 1.17
N ALA A 244 -2.56 9.41 1.24
CA ALA A 244 -2.72 8.26 2.13
C ALA A 244 -1.34 7.67 2.46
N PHE A 245 -1.21 7.06 3.63
CA PHE A 245 -0.08 6.20 3.95
C PHE A 245 -0.52 4.94 4.70
N CYS A 246 0.18 3.84 4.50
CA CYS A 246 0.02 2.60 5.26
C CYS A 246 1.32 2.22 5.96
N TYR A 247 1.28 2.11 7.28
CA TYR A 247 2.41 1.64 8.09
C TYR A 247 2.33 0.13 8.35
N ILE A 248 3.40 -0.60 8.06
CA ILE A 248 3.51 -2.03 8.39
C ILE A 248 4.01 -2.18 9.82
N ASN A 249 3.11 -2.52 10.75
CA ASN A 249 3.43 -2.71 12.16
C ASN A 249 3.90 -4.14 12.43
N TRP A 250 5.14 -4.45 12.04
CA TRP A 250 5.63 -5.84 11.99
C TRP A 250 6.96 -6.05 12.70
N ASP A 251 7.14 -7.26 13.22
CA ASP A 251 8.42 -7.71 13.74
C ASP A 251 9.12 -8.58 12.71
N TRP A 252 9.87 -7.91 11.85
CA TRP A 252 10.63 -8.53 10.78
C TRP A 252 11.81 -9.36 11.29
N ILE A 253 12.17 -9.28 12.58
CA ILE A 253 13.23 -10.12 13.17
C ILE A 253 12.72 -11.55 13.35
N LYS A 254 11.44 -11.70 13.76
CA LYS A 254 10.81 -13.01 13.93
C LYS A 254 10.34 -13.61 12.62
N ASP A 255 10.13 -12.78 11.60
CA ASP A 255 9.75 -13.21 10.28
C ASP A 255 10.95 -13.65 9.43
N LYS A 256 11.11 -14.97 9.29
CA LYS A 256 12.21 -15.56 8.50
C LYS A 256 11.97 -15.51 6.99
N THR A 257 10.84 -14.97 6.53
CA THR A 257 10.50 -14.94 5.10
C THR A 257 11.17 -13.80 4.34
N TRP A 258 11.57 -12.71 5.01
CA TRP A 258 12.06 -11.50 4.37
C TRP A 258 13.51 -11.14 4.74
N GLY A 259 14.44 -11.56 3.88
CA GLY A 259 15.84 -11.13 3.90
C GLY A 259 16.70 -11.75 5.00
N SER A 260 17.94 -11.28 5.08
CA SER A 260 18.88 -11.69 6.13
C SER A 260 18.49 -11.08 7.48
N PRO A 261 18.67 -11.80 8.61
CA PRO A 261 18.49 -11.25 9.95
C PRO A 261 19.17 -9.88 10.11
N GLY A 262 18.45 -8.88 10.63
CA GLY A 262 18.97 -7.53 10.87
C GLY A 262 18.73 -6.48 9.77
N THR A 263 18.14 -6.85 8.63
CA THR A 263 17.90 -5.89 7.52
C THR A 263 16.69 -4.97 7.75
N TRP A 264 15.63 -5.47 8.42
CA TRP A 264 14.35 -4.77 8.55
C TRP A 264 14.09 -4.30 9.99
N GLY A 265 14.42 -5.13 10.99
CA GLY A 265 14.26 -4.80 12.40
C GLY A 265 12.85 -4.99 12.93
N ASN A 266 12.61 -4.60 14.18
CA ASN A 266 11.29 -4.66 14.79
C ASN A 266 10.59 -3.30 14.65
N CYS A 267 9.47 -3.27 13.93
CA CYS A 267 8.71 -2.06 13.57
C CYS A 267 7.33 -2.01 14.25
N ARG A 268 7.14 -2.78 15.33
CA ARG A 268 5.92 -2.70 16.16
C ARG A 268 5.97 -1.48 17.06
N ILE A 269 5.23 -0.41 16.76
CA ILE A 269 5.32 0.86 17.51
C ILE A 269 4.99 0.69 18.99
N GLU A 270 4.15 -0.29 19.35
CA GLU A 270 3.79 -0.59 20.73
C GLU A 270 4.94 -1.17 21.56
N GLU A 271 6.03 -1.62 20.93
CA GLU A 271 7.18 -2.23 21.61
C GLU A 271 8.26 -1.22 22.00
N ASN A 272 8.04 0.07 21.76
CA ASN A 272 8.85 1.14 22.34
C ASN A 272 7.98 2.35 22.72
N GLU A 273 7.90 2.66 24.01
CA GLU A 273 7.00 3.71 24.52
C GLU A 273 7.32 5.11 23.99
N ILE A 274 8.60 5.44 23.78
CA ILE A 274 9.03 6.74 23.24
C ILE A 274 8.52 6.89 21.80
N VAL A 275 8.80 5.90 20.95
CA VAL A 275 8.33 5.89 19.56
C VAL A 275 6.80 5.93 19.53
N ARG A 276 6.12 5.08 20.31
CA ARG A 276 4.65 5.03 20.38
C ARG A 276 4.04 6.39 20.71
N LYS A 277 4.48 7.04 21.80
CA LYS A 277 3.94 8.33 22.26
C LYS A 277 4.15 9.43 21.21
N LYS A 278 5.31 9.46 20.56
CA LYS A 278 5.59 10.45 19.51
C LYS A 278 4.78 10.16 18.24
N PHE A 279 4.58 8.90 17.88
CA PHE A 279 3.74 8.49 16.75
C PHE A 279 2.29 8.92 16.98
N VAL A 280 1.72 8.65 18.17
CA VAL A 280 0.38 9.10 18.57
C VAL A 280 0.28 10.62 18.55
N LYS A 281 1.29 11.33 19.08
CA LYS A 281 1.34 12.80 19.03
C LYS A 281 1.32 13.31 17.59
N GLU A 282 2.06 12.68 16.68
CA GLU A 282 2.01 13.04 15.27
C GLU A 282 0.62 12.81 14.67
N LEU A 283 0.00 11.64 14.90
CA LEU A 283 -1.34 11.33 14.41
C LEU A 283 -2.43 12.28 14.94
N SER A 284 -2.19 12.97 16.06
CA SER A 284 -3.10 14.00 16.58
C SER A 284 -3.23 15.23 15.69
N ASN A 285 -2.34 15.41 14.71
CA ASN A 285 -2.42 16.50 13.76
C ASN A 285 -3.72 16.39 12.93
N PRO A 286 -4.54 17.46 12.83
CA PRO A 286 -5.83 17.44 12.11
C PRO A 286 -5.71 17.21 10.60
N VAL A 287 -4.48 17.21 10.06
CA VAL A 287 -4.21 16.81 8.68
C VAL A 287 -4.59 15.34 8.43
N TYR A 288 -4.51 14.47 9.43
CA TYR A 288 -4.80 13.06 9.24
C TYR A 288 -6.31 12.77 9.19
N VAL A 289 -6.68 11.75 8.42
CA VAL A 289 -8.02 11.17 8.36
C VAL A 289 -7.94 9.80 9.02
N HIS A 290 -8.63 9.66 10.15
CA HIS A 290 -8.72 8.44 10.95
C HIS A 290 -10.09 7.77 10.74
N ASN A 291 -10.21 6.52 11.16
CA ASN A 291 -11.50 5.85 11.20
C ASN A 291 -12.37 6.50 12.29
N SER A 292 -13.57 6.93 11.90
CA SER A 292 -14.61 7.42 12.81
C SER A 292 -15.38 6.29 13.47
#